data_AF-A0A2W2B9D3-F1
#
_entry.id   AF-A0A2W2B9D3-F1
#
_cell.length_a   1.000
_cell.length_b   1.000
_cell.length_c   1.000
_cell.angle_alpha   90.00
_cell.angle_beta   90.00
_cell.angle_gamma   90.00
#
_symmetry.space_group_name_H-M   'P 1'
#
loop_
_entity.id
_entity.type
_entity.pdbx_description
1 polymer ?
#
loop_
_entity_poly.entity_id
_entity_poly.type
_entity_poly.pdbx_seq_one_letter_code
_entity_poly.pdbx_strand_id
1 'polypeptide(L)'
;MLWTGAVKKPGTKKQYAALPWRHTGGGREVLLISSRDTGRWVIPKGWPIKGLTPAETAAREAYEEAGLGGQVSKKPIGEFEYGKRLNNGKVQPTKVEVFALEQMIQHPDWPEQGQRKLQWFSVPEAAEAVEEPELKVIIRKLK
;
A
#
# COMPACT_ATOMS: atom_id res chain seq x y z
N MET A 1 -21.15 -23.56 36.67
CA MET A 1 -19.78 -23.12 36.36
C MET A 1 -19.85 -22.27 35.10
N LEU A 2 -19.91 -20.94 35.24
CA LEU A 2 -20.06 -20.02 34.10
C LEU A 2 -18.68 -19.77 33.49
N TRP A 3 -18.45 -20.27 32.29
CA TRP A 3 -17.22 -20.04 31.53
C TRP A 3 -17.30 -18.65 30.88
N THR A 4 -16.70 -17.64 31.50
CA THR A 4 -16.48 -16.32 30.91
C THR A 4 -15.14 -16.32 30.18
N GLY A 5 -15.06 -17.09 29.08
CA GLY A 5 -13.89 -17.05 28.21
C GLY A 5 -13.81 -15.69 27.50
N ALA A 6 -12.96 -14.79 27.98
CA ALA A 6 -12.68 -13.53 27.30
C ALA A 6 -12.21 -13.83 25.87
N VAL A 7 -12.98 -13.37 24.88
CA VAL A 7 -12.59 -13.47 23.46
C VAL A 7 -11.33 -12.63 23.27
N LYS A 8 -10.17 -13.28 23.08
CA LYS A 8 -8.94 -12.59 22.72
C LYS A 8 -9.17 -11.83 21.41
N LYS A 9 -9.09 -10.50 21.45
CA LYS A 9 -9.07 -9.69 20.24
C LYS A 9 -7.88 -10.11 19.37
N PRO A 10 -8.05 -10.28 18.05
CA PRO A 10 -6.92 -10.58 17.17
C PRO A 10 -5.88 -9.47 17.28
N GLY A 11 -4.62 -9.83 17.49
CA GLY A 11 -3.53 -8.86 17.55
C GLY A 11 -3.37 -8.13 16.21
N THR A 12 -3.02 -6.84 16.25
CA THR A 12 -2.80 -6.03 15.05
C THR A 12 -1.66 -6.61 14.22
N LYS A 13 -1.91 -6.84 12.93
CA LYS A 13 -0.85 -7.25 11.99
C LYS A 13 -0.22 -6.05 11.32
N LYS A 14 1.03 -6.21 10.86
CA LYS A 14 1.74 -5.19 10.09
C LYS A 14 1.79 -5.54 8.61
N GLN A 15 1.70 -4.53 7.76
CA GLN A 15 1.99 -4.57 6.34
C GLN A 15 2.95 -3.43 5.97
N TYR A 16 3.61 -3.57 4.82
CA TYR A 16 4.50 -2.56 4.27
C TYR A 16 4.01 -2.18 2.88
N ALA A 17 3.97 -0.88 2.62
CA ALA A 17 3.44 -0.34 1.38
C ALA A 17 4.42 0.60 0.71
N ALA A 18 4.49 0.54 -0.61
CA ALA A 18 5.15 1.56 -1.41
C ALA A 18 4.12 2.64 -1.77
N LEU A 19 4.50 3.90 -1.69
CA LEU A 19 3.80 5.01 -2.31
C LEU A 19 4.60 5.40 -3.57
N PRO A 20 4.26 4.85 -4.75
CA PRO A 20 5.02 5.10 -5.95
C PRO A 20 4.71 6.48 -6.48
N TRP A 21 5.74 7.23 -6.83
CA TRP A 21 5.61 8.57 -7.36
C TRP A 21 6.61 8.79 -8.50
N ARG A 22 6.30 9.72 -9.41
CA ARG A 22 7.19 10.15 -10.49
C ARG A 22 7.13 11.66 -10.68
N HIS A 23 8.18 12.24 -11.26
CA HIS A 23 8.17 13.62 -11.72
C HIS A 23 7.60 13.72 -13.14
N THR A 24 6.74 14.72 -13.37
CA THR A 24 6.27 15.13 -14.69
C THR A 24 6.46 16.64 -14.86
N GLY A 25 6.23 17.17 -16.07
CA GLY A 25 6.25 18.62 -16.30
C GLY A 25 5.20 19.39 -15.49
N GLY A 26 4.14 18.72 -15.02
CA GLY A 26 3.08 19.30 -14.18
C GLY A 26 3.27 19.11 -12.68
N GLY A 27 4.40 18.54 -12.24
CA GLY A 27 4.66 18.19 -10.84
C GLY A 27 4.70 16.69 -10.60
N ARG A 28 4.52 16.28 -9.34
CA ARG A 28 4.52 14.86 -8.97
C ARG A 28 3.19 14.20 -9.25
N GLU A 29 3.27 12.97 -9.75
CA GLU A 29 2.15 12.05 -9.84
C GLU A 29 2.38 10.84 -8.93
N VAL A 30 1.29 10.22 -8.51
CA VAL A 30 1.26 9.02 -7.68
C VAL A 30 0.57 7.91 -8.44
N LEU A 31 1.14 6.70 -8.43
CA LEU A 31 0.45 5.53 -8.94
C LEU A 31 -0.45 4.96 -7.85
N LEU A 32 -1.73 4.80 -8.16
CA LEU A 32 -2.65 3.98 -7.38
C LEU A 32 -3.00 2.72 -8.19
N ILE A 33 -3.34 1.65 -7.45
CA ILE A 33 -3.81 0.38 -8.00
C ILE A 33 -5.18 0.05 -7.42
N SER A 34 -6.01 -0.68 -8.16
CA SER A 34 -7.27 -1.20 -7.61
C SER A 34 -7.00 -2.36 -6.66
N SER A 35 -7.66 -2.37 -5.50
CA SER A 35 -7.77 -3.55 -4.64
C SER A 35 -8.54 -4.67 -5.33
N ARG A 36 -8.17 -5.93 -5.05
CA ARG A 36 -8.81 -7.11 -5.66
C ARG A 36 -10.23 -7.35 -5.15
N ASP A 37 -10.47 -7.08 -3.87
CA ASP A 37 -11.74 -7.45 -3.21
C ASP A 37 -12.88 -6.46 -3.53
N THR A 38 -12.57 -5.17 -3.65
CA THR A 38 -13.59 -4.11 -3.76
C THR A 38 -13.38 -3.17 -4.95
N GLY A 39 -12.26 -3.26 -5.67
CA GLY A 39 -11.93 -2.35 -6.77
C GLY A 39 -11.57 -0.92 -6.35
N ARG A 40 -11.49 -0.64 -5.04
CA ARG A 40 -11.13 0.69 -4.50
C ARG A 40 -9.66 0.98 -4.79
N TRP A 41 -9.31 2.25 -4.97
CA TRP A 41 -7.94 2.68 -5.16
C TRP A 41 -7.13 2.58 -3.86
N VAL A 42 -5.96 1.97 -3.96
CA VAL A 42 -5.00 1.76 -2.88
C VAL A 42 -3.57 1.92 -3.41
N ILE A 43 -2.60 1.85 -2.52
CA ILE A 43 -1.17 1.77 -2.87
C ILE A 43 -0.67 0.32 -2.79
N PRO A 44 0.39 -0.06 -3.55
CA PRO A 44 0.95 -1.40 -3.49
C PRO A 44 1.40 -1.79 -2.09
N LYS A 45 0.97 -2.95 -1.59
CA LYS A 45 1.23 -3.35 -0.21
C LYS A 45 1.07 -4.84 0.05
N GLY A 46 1.86 -5.35 0.99
CA GLY A 46 1.70 -6.74 1.42
C GLY A 46 2.34 -7.06 2.76
N TRP A 47 2.47 -8.36 3.02
CA TRP A 47 2.90 -8.89 4.30
C TRP A 47 4.42 -8.89 4.42
N PRO A 48 4.99 -8.85 5.66
CA PRO A 48 6.42 -9.01 5.84
C PRO A 48 6.95 -10.27 5.15
N ILE A 49 7.99 -10.10 4.32
CA ILE A 49 8.65 -11.19 3.60
C ILE A 49 9.92 -11.57 4.35
N LYS A 50 10.11 -12.87 4.63
CA LYS A 50 11.30 -13.36 5.34
C LYS A 50 12.57 -12.97 4.59
N GLY A 51 13.49 -12.31 5.29
CA GLY A 51 14.78 -11.90 4.74
C GLY A 51 14.77 -10.54 4.04
N LEU A 52 13.62 -9.86 3.94
CA LEU A 52 13.52 -8.49 3.46
C LEU A 52 13.29 -7.51 4.60
N THR A 53 13.88 -6.33 4.49
CA THR A 53 13.52 -5.17 5.31
C THR A 53 12.10 -4.69 4.97
N PRO A 54 11.48 -3.84 5.83
CA PRO A 54 10.20 -3.19 5.51
C PRO A 54 10.19 -2.45 4.17
N ALA A 55 11.25 -1.68 3.88
CA ALA A 55 11.37 -0.93 2.63
C ALA A 55 11.52 -1.85 1.41
N GLU A 56 12.32 -2.93 1.53
CA GLU A 56 12.46 -3.93 0.46
C GLU A 56 11.16 -4.71 0.24
N THR A 57 10.39 -4.98 1.30
CA THR A 57 9.06 -5.59 1.17
C THR A 57 8.14 -4.65 0.40
N ALA A 58 8.07 -3.36 0.77
CA ALA A 58 7.28 -2.37 0.05
C ALA A 58 7.66 -2.28 -1.44
N ALA A 59 8.96 -2.26 -1.75
CA ALA A 59 9.44 -2.23 -3.14
C ALA A 59 9.11 -3.54 -3.90
N ARG A 60 9.22 -4.70 -3.24
CA ARG A 60 8.84 -5.99 -3.82
C ARG A 60 7.36 -6.01 -4.22
N GLU A 61 6.49 -5.50 -3.35
CA GLU A 61 5.05 -5.41 -3.62
C GLU A 61 4.76 -4.44 -4.78
N ALA A 62 5.47 -3.32 -4.88
CA ALA A 62 5.33 -2.42 -6.03
C ALA A 62 5.71 -3.07 -7.37
N TYR A 63 6.74 -3.92 -7.35
CA TYR A 63 7.11 -4.73 -8.51
C TYR A 63 6.06 -5.80 -8.82
N GLU A 64 5.62 -6.56 -7.83
CA GLU A 64 4.68 -7.67 -8.02
C GLU A 64 3.30 -7.19 -8.47
N GLU A 65 2.77 -6.14 -7.84
CA GLU A 65 1.40 -5.66 -8.07
C GLU A 65 1.29 -4.65 -9.24
N ALA A 66 2.38 -3.95 -9.57
CA ALA A 66 2.35 -2.86 -10.56
C ALA A 66 3.52 -2.84 -11.56
N GLY A 67 4.47 -3.76 -11.45
CA GLY A 67 5.65 -3.81 -12.31
C GLY A 67 6.62 -2.65 -12.09
N LEU A 68 6.56 -1.94 -10.96
CA LEU A 68 7.40 -0.78 -10.71
C LEU A 68 8.76 -1.14 -10.13
N GLY A 69 9.80 -0.45 -10.63
CA GLY A 69 11.14 -0.46 -10.06
C GLY A 69 11.67 0.96 -9.88
N GLY A 70 12.49 1.18 -8.86
CA GLY A 70 13.07 2.48 -8.57
C GLY A 70 13.66 2.59 -7.17
N GLN A 71 13.81 3.83 -6.68
CA GLN A 71 14.44 4.10 -5.39
C GLN A 71 13.39 4.16 -4.27
N VAL A 72 13.49 3.24 -3.31
CA VAL A 72 12.64 3.23 -2.11
C VAL A 72 13.31 3.97 -0.94
N SER A 73 12.53 4.73 -0.17
CA SER A 73 13.01 5.39 1.04
C SER A 73 13.40 4.38 2.11
N LYS A 74 14.48 4.64 2.85
CA LYS A 74 14.92 3.74 3.96
C LYS A 74 13.99 3.77 5.16
N LYS A 75 13.36 4.92 5.41
CA LYS A 75 12.41 5.16 6.51
C LYS A 75 11.00 5.31 5.95
N PRO A 76 9.97 4.92 6.72
CA PRO A 76 8.60 5.19 6.33
C PRO A 76 8.31 6.70 6.39
N ILE A 77 7.45 7.17 5.49
CA ILE A 77 6.96 8.55 5.40
C ILE A 77 5.64 8.75 6.16
N GLY A 78 5.06 7.67 6.66
CA GLY A 78 3.88 7.66 7.49
C GLY A 78 3.33 6.24 7.68
N GLU A 79 2.20 6.17 8.35
CA GLU A 79 1.47 4.93 8.60
C GLU A 79 -0.03 5.19 8.62
N PHE A 80 -0.82 4.17 8.31
CA PHE A 80 -2.27 4.19 8.45
C PHE A 80 -2.78 2.83 8.92
N GLU A 81 -4.02 2.77 9.39
CA GLU A 81 -4.66 1.55 9.86
C GLU A 81 -5.94 1.25 9.07
N TYR A 82 -6.22 -0.03 8.87
CA TYR A 82 -7.48 -0.46 8.29
C TYR A 82 -7.90 -1.84 8.82
N GLY A 83 -9.19 -2.14 8.71
CA GLY A 83 -9.74 -3.46 9.00
C GLY A 83 -9.72 -4.36 7.77
N LYS A 84 -8.74 -5.26 7.67
CA LYS A 84 -8.70 -6.24 6.57
C LYS A 84 -9.75 -7.32 6.80
N ARG A 85 -10.76 -7.41 5.94
CA ARG A 85 -11.71 -8.53 5.96
C ARG A 85 -11.01 -9.80 5.46
N LEU A 86 -11.05 -10.85 6.25
CA LEU A 86 -10.51 -12.16 5.91
C LEU A 86 -11.60 -13.03 5.26
N ASN A 87 -11.20 -14.07 4.53
CA ASN A 87 -12.11 -15.01 3.86
C ASN A 87 -13.08 -15.72 4.83
N ASN A 88 -12.72 -15.81 6.12
CA ASN A 88 -13.57 -16.36 7.17
C ASN A 88 -14.53 -15.33 7.80
N GLY A 89 -14.69 -14.16 7.17
CA GLY A 89 -15.58 -13.08 7.62
C GLY A 89 -15.05 -12.22 8.76
N LYS A 90 -13.94 -12.61 9.41
CA LYS A 90 -13.33 -11.82 10.50
C LYS A 90 -12.65 -10.58 9.95
N VAL A 91 -12.59 -9.54 10.78
CA VAL A 91 -11.81 -8.33 10.50
C VAL A 91 -10.49 -8.41 11.26
N GLN A 92 -9.39 -8.28 10.53
CA GLN A 92 -8.03 -8.23 11.06
C GLN A 92 -7.58 -6.77 11.11
N PRO A 93 -7.44 -6.17 12.31
CA PRO A 93 -6.78 -4.88 12.46
C PRO A 93 -5.39 -4.94 11.84
N THR A 94 -5.10 -4.05 10.92
CA THR A 94 -3.86 -4.03 10.15
C THR A 94 -3.28 -2.63 10.12
N LYS A 95 -2.03 -2.49 10.55
CA LYS A 95 -1.24 -1.27 10.45
C LYS A 95 -0.33 -1.36 9.23
N VAL A 96 -0.25 -0.28 8.46
CA VAL A 96 0.54 -0.21 7.23
C VAL A 96 1.58 0.88 7.38
N GLU A 97 2.87 0.53 7.30
CA GLU A 97 3.95 1.51 7.21
C GLU A 97 4.21 1.82 5.72
N VAL A 98 4.24 3.11 5.37
CA VAL A 98 4.30 3.59 3.98
C VAL A 98 5.69 4.11 3.67
N PHE A 99 6.31 3.63 2.59
CA PHE A 99 7.62 4.04 2.11
C PHE A 99 7.48 4.74 0.76
N ALA A 100 8.15 5.87 0.56
CA ALA A 100 8.15 6.54 -0.74
C ALA A 100 8.95 5.69 -1.74
N LEU A 101 8.44 5.53 -2.96
CA LEU A 101 9.15 4.88 -4.06
C LEU A 101 9.20 5.82 -5.25
N GLU A 102 10.38 6.38 -5.55
CA GLU A 102 10.60 7.12 -6.78
C GLU A 102 10.69 6.15 -7.94
N GLN A 103 9.72 6.21 -8.84
CA GLN A 103 9.63 5.32 -9.99
C GLN A 103 10.70 5.68 -11.01
N MET A 104 11.46 4.67 -11.44
CA MET A 104 12.49 4.80 -12.48
C MET A 104 12.20 3.93 -13.70
N ILE A 105 11.60 2.76 -13.48
CA ILE A 105 11.20 1.83 -14.54
C ILE A 105 9.83 1.23 -14.24
N GLN A 106 9.10 0.89 -15.31
CA GLN A 106 7.99 -0.05 -15.25
C GLN A 106 8.34 -1.21 -16.18
N HIS A 107 8.33 -2.43 -15.64
CA HIS A 107 8.68 -3.64 -16.38
C HIS A 107 7.58 -3.97 -17.41
N PRO A 108 7.94 -4.52 -18.58
CA PRO A 108 6.95 -4.91 -19.60
C PRO A 108 6.08 -6.09 -19.16
N ASP A 109 6.64 -6.98 -18.33
CA ASP A 109 5.97 -8.14 -17.74
C ASP A 109 6.22 -8.15 -16.23
N TRP A 110 5.20 -8.47 -15.44
CA TRP A 110 5.32 -8.57 -13.98
C TRP A 110 4.31 -9.57 -13.39
N PRO A 111 4.54 -10.07 -12.15
CA PRO A 111 3.79 -11.20 -11.58
C PRO A 111 2.26 -11.05 -11.54
N GLU A 112 1.72 -9.89 -11.12
CA GLU A 112 0.27 -9.66 -11.08
C GLU A 112 -0.27 -8.83 -12.25
N GLN A 113 0.41 -8.83 -13.39
CA GLN A 113 -0.03 -8.08 -14.57
C GLN A 113 -1.46 -8.47 -14.97
N GLY A 114 -2.30 -7.46 -15.23
CA GLY A 114 -3.70 -7.64 -15.59
C GLY A 114 -4.65 -7.97 -14.43
N GLN A 115 -4.16 -8.18 -13.20
CA GLN A 115 -5.02 -8.45 -12.04
C GLN A 115 -5.62 -7.17 -11.42
N ARG A 116 -5.06 -6.01 -11.74
CA ARG A 116 -5.42 -4.70 -11.16
C ARG A 116 -5.48 -3.63 -12.23
N LYS A 117 -6.33 -2.63 -12.00
CA LYS A 117 -6.25 -1.35 -12.72
C LYS A 117 -5.12 -0.54 -12.10
N LEU A 118 -4.32 0.09 -12.95
CA LEU A 118 -3.24 0.99 -12.58
C LEU A 118 -3.56 2.37 -13.16
N GLN A 119 -3.42 3.42 -12.37
CA GLN A 119 -3.59 4.78 -12.87
C GLN A 119 -2.68 5.74 -12.12
N TRP A 120 -2.04 6.62 -12.88
CA TRP A 120 -1.31 7.77 -12.35
C TRP A 120 -2.28 8.91 -12.11
N PHE A 121 -2.15 9.55 -10.95
CA PHE A 121 -2.95 10.66 -10.51
C PHE A 121 -2.03 11.81 -10.13
N SER A 122 -2.49 13.06 -10.28
CA SER A 122 -1.85 14.16 -9.56
C SER A 122 -1.93 13.92 -8.05
N VAL A 123 -1.02 14.49 -7.26
CA VAL A 123 -1.04 14.34 -5.79
C VAL A 123 -2.40 14.71 -5.16
N PRO A 124 -3.08 15.81 -5.53
CA PRO A 124 -4.41 16.12 -4.99
C PRO A 124 -5.47 15.08 -5.35
N GLU A 125 -5.50 14.60 -6.60
CA GLU A 125 -6.47 13.59 -7.04
C GLU A 125 -6.22 12.24 -6.37
N ALA A 126 -4.96 11.83 -6.23
CA ALA A 126 -4.57 10.61 -5.55
C ALA A 126 -5.04 10.61 -4.09
N ALA A 127 -4.89 11.75 -3.40
CA ALA A 127 -5.36 11.91 -2.04
C ALA A 127 -6.88 11.83 -1.91
N GLU A 128 -7.65 12.22 -2.94
CA GLU A 128 -9.11 12.06 -2.92
C GLU A 128 -9.61 10.69 -3.37
N ALA A 129 -8.83 9.99 -4.19
CA ALA A 129 -9.19 8.66 -4.71
C ALA A 129 -9.11 7.53 -3.65
N VAL A 130 -8.25 7.69 -2.63
CA VAL A 130 -8.12 6.72 -1.52
C VAL A 130 -9.10 7.01 -0.39
N GLU A 131 -9.42 6.01 0.43
CA GLU A 131 -10.42 6.17 1.50
C GLU A 131 -9.81 6.48 2.86
N GLU A 132 -8.63 5.96 3.16
CA GLU A 132 -7.99 6.07 4.47
C GLU A 132 -7.50 7.51 4.73
N PRO A 133 -8.04 8.23 5.74
CA PRO A 133 -7.71 9.64 6.00
C PRO A 133 -6.22 9.91 6.19
N GLU A 134 -5.51 9.03 6.91
CA GLU A 134 -4.08 9.14 7.15
C GLU A 134 -3.30 8.95 5.84
N LEU A 135 -3.75 8.05 4.95
CA LEU A 135 -3.13 7.89 3.63
C LEU A 135 -3.31 9.15 2.78
N LYS A 136 -4.48 9.81 2.83
CA LYS A 136 -4.69 11.11 2.17
C LYS A 136 -3.64 12.14 2.63
N VAL A 137 -3.38 12.19 3.94
CA VAL A 137 -2.38 13.10 4.52
C VAL A 137 -0.97 12.74 4.07
N ILE A 138 -0.63 11.45 4.02
CA ILE A 138 0.70 10.98 3.57
C ILE A 138 0.91 11.36 2.10
N ILE A 139 -0.07 11.12 1.23
CA ILE A 139 0.02 11.45 -0.20
C ILE A 139 0.28 12.94 -0.41
N ARG A 140 -0.44 13.82 0.30
CA ARG A 140 -0.28 15.28 0.21
C ARG A 140 1.10 15.80 0.63
N LYS A 141 1.90 15.00 1.35
CA LYS A 141 3.27 15.39 1.72
C LYS A 141 4.27 15.22 0.57
N LEU A 142 3.91 14.51 -0.50
CA LEU A 142 4.70 14.48 -1.73
C LEU A 142 4.57 15.84 -2.44
N LYS A 143 5.44 16.79 -2.09
CA LYS A 143 5.60 18.08 -2.79
C LYS A 143 6.68 17.97 -3.84
#